data_AF-A0A0H3ZS38-F1
#
_entry.id   AF-A0A0H3ZS38-F1
#
_cell.length_a   1.000
_cell.length_b   1.000
_cell.length_c   1.000
_cell.angle_alpha   90.00
_cell.angle_beta   90.00
_cell.angle_gamma   90.00
#
_symmetry.space_group_name_H-M   'P 1'
#
loop_
_entity.id
_entity.type
_entity.pdbx_description
1 polymer ?
#
loop_
_entity_poly.entity_id
_entity_poly.type
_entity_poly.pdbx_seq_one_letter_code
_entity_poly.pdbx_strand_id
1 'polypeptide(L)' 'MKAWVIESRAPQWACRATFDLLIELDWLPNTDIEKAIAARFLLLNDYPINESWKALLGEWLELAKQAQKENSDEYE' A
#
# COMPACT_ATOMS: atom_id res chain seq x y z
N MET A 1 -12.10 10.94 4.29
CA MET A 1 -10.82 10.89 3.54
C MET A 1 -10.93 10.10 2.24
N LYS A 2 -11.30 8.80 2.25
CA LYS A 2 -11.45 7.99 1.02
C LYS A 2 -12.32 8.66 -0.07
N ALA A 3 -13.51 9.14 0.30
CA ALA A 3 -14.40 9.86 -0.61
C ALA A 3 -13.74 11.13 -1.18
N TRP A 4 -13.13 11.94 -0.32
CA TRP A 4 -12.42 13.16 -0.72
C TRP A 4 -11.26 12.89 -1.70
N VAL A 5 -10.48 11.82 -1.48
CA VAL A 5 -9.38 11.43 -2.38
C VAL A 5 -9.89 11.09 -3.78
N ILE A 6 -11.00 10.34 -3.87
CA ILE A 6 -11.63 9.93 -5.13
C ILE A 6 -12.22 11.15 -5.85
N GLU A 7 -13.02 11.95 -5.13
CA GLU A 7 -13.72 13.11 -5.68
C GLU A 7 -12.76 14.22 -6.14
N SER A 8 -11.71 14.46 -5.36
CA SER A 8 -10.73 15.52 -5.65
C SER A 8 -9.67 15.11 -6.67
N ARG A 9 -9.70 13.86 -7.15
CA ARG A 9 -8.60 13.25 -7.93
C ARG A 9 -7.24 13.56 -7.30
N ALA A 10 -7.16 13.28 -6.00
CA ALA A 10 -6.04 13.76 -5.21
C ALA A 10 -4.70 13.29 -5.82
N PRO A 11 -3.69 14.17 -5.86
CA PRO A 11 -2.38 13.81 -6.40
C PRO A 11 -1.77 12.69 -5.56
N GLN A 12 -0.87 11.92 -6.16
CA GLN A 12 -0.24 10.75 -5.51
C GLN A 12 0.39 11.09 -4.15
N TRP A 13 1.00 12.27 -4.01
CA TRP A 13 1.59 12.71 -2.73
C TRP A 13 0.54 12.87 -1.62
N ALA A 14 -0.67 13.30 -1.95
CA ALA A 14 -1.75 13.47 -0.97
C ALA A 14 -2.35 12.13 -0.57
N CYS A 15 -2.44 11.19 -1.51
CA CYS A 15 -2.80 9.80 -1.22
C CYS A 15 -1.78 9.14 -0.29
N ARG A 16 -0.48 9.39 -0.52
CA ARG A 16 0.60 8.92 0.35
C ARG A 16 0.49 9.50 1.76
N ALA A 17 0.43 10.82 1.90
CA ALA A 17 0.31 11.46 3.20
C ALA A 17 -0.93 11.01 3.99
N THR A 18 -2.03 10.72 3.28
CA THR A 18 -3.23 10.15 3.90
C THR A 18 -2.99 8.74 4.41
N PHE A 19 -2.30 7.90 3.65
CA PHE A 19 -1.95 6.53 4.06
C PHE A 19 -0.95 6.52 5.23
N ASP A 20 0.03 7.42 5.21
CA ASP A 20 1.00 7.60 6.31
C ASP A 20 0.26 7.90 7.61
N LEU A 21 -0.67 8.86 7.57
CA LEU A 21 -1.53 9.20 8.72
C LEU A 21 -2.39 8.02 9.18
N LEU A 22 -2.95 7.23 8.26
CA LEU A 22 -3.74 6.06 8.62
C LEU A 22 -2.90 5.03 9.39
N ILE A 23 -1.66 4.79 8.97
CA ILE A 23 -0.74 3.88 9.66
C ILE A 23 -0.39 4.41 11.05
N GLU A 24 -0.14 5.72 11.21
CA GLU A 24 0.09 6.35 12.52
C GLU A 24 -1.11 6.25 13.47
N LEU A 25 -2.32 6.13 12.92
CA LEU A 25 -3.56 5.94 13.68
C LEU A 25 -3.92 4.46 13.89
N ASP A 26 -2.95 3.56 13.73
CA ASP A 26 -3.11 2.10 13.88
C ASP A 26 -4.20 1.51 12.97
N TRP A 27 -4.45 2.13 11.82
CA TRP A 27 -5.38 1.57 10.85
C TRP A 27 -4.83 0.27 10.27
N LEU A 28 -5.70 -0.74 10.17
CA LEU A 28 -5.38 -2.04 9.58
C LEU A 28 -6.34 -2.37 8.44
N PRO A 29 -5.84 -2.92 7.31
CA PRO A 29 -6.69 -3.39 6.22
C PRO A 29 -7.53 -4.60 6.63
N ASN A 30 -8.83 -4.55 6.36
CA ASN A 30 -9.78 -5.60 6.76
C ASN A 30 -10.35 -6.38 5.58
N THR A 31 -10.23 -5.85 4.37
CA THR A 31 -10.68 -6.51 3.13
C THR A 31 -9.51 -6.87 2.24
N ASP A 32 -9.68 -7.84 1.36
CA ASP A 32 -8.65 -8.25 0.40
C ASP A 32 -8.20 -7.09 -0.50
N ILE A 33 -9.13 -6.22 -0.90
CA ILE A 33 -8.82 -5.00 -1.66
C ILE A 33 -7.93 -4.07 -0.84
N GLU A 34 -8.27 -3.83 0.43
CA GLU A 34 -7.45 -2.99 1.31
C GLU A 34 -6.08 -3.60 1.57
N LYS A 35 -5.98 -4.92 1.71
CA LYS A 35 -4.71 -5.63 1.88
C LYS A 35 -3.84 -5.50 0.63
N ALA A 36 -4.42 -5.68 -0.56
CA ALA A 36 -3.72 -5.49 -1.83
C ALA A 36 -3.18 -4.06 -1.98
N ILE A 37 -4.00 -3.06 -1.65
CA ILE A 37 -3.59 -1.64 -1.69
C ILE A 37 -2.49 -1.37 -0.66
N ALA A 38 -2.66 -1.82 0.57
CA ALA A 38 -1.69 -1.63 1.65
C ALA A 38 -0.35 -2.31 1.32
N ALA A 39 -0.36 -3.55 0.83
CA ALA A 39 0.85 -4.26 0.43
C ALA A 39 1.63 -3.50 -0.64
N ARG A 40 0.93 -3.01 -1.67
CA ARG A 40 1.56 -2.21 -2.74
C ARG A 40 2.06 -0.86 -2.23
N PHE A 41 1.30 -0.21 -1.34
CA PHE A 41 1.72 1.05 -0.73
C PHE A 41 3.01 0.89 0.08
N LEU A 42 3.07 -0.11 0.96
CA LEU A 42 4.23 -0.34 1.83
C LEU A 42 5.49 -0.60 1.01
N LEU A 43 5.40 -1.43 -0.04
CA LEU A 43 6.52 -1.75 -0.90
C LEU A 43 6.98 -0.57 -1.77
N LEU A 44 6.05 0.20 -2.35
CA LEU A 44 6.40 1.34 -3.20
C LEU A 44 7.05 2.49 -2.43
N ASN A 45 6.84 2.56 -1.12
CA ASN A 45 7.33 3.64 -0.27
C ASN A 45 8.41 3.18 0.72
N ASP A 46 8.96 1.98 0.52
CA ASP A 46 10.02 1.38 1.35
C ASP A 46 9.68 1.38 2.86
N TYR A 47 8.41 1.15 3.20
CA TYR A 47 7.98 1.05 4.58
C TYR A 47 8.54 -0.22 5.25
N PRO A 48 8.97 -0.15 6.53
CA PRO A 48 9.39 -1.34 7.26
C PRO A 48 8.24 -2.35 7.44
N ILE A 49 8.39 -3.55 6.86
CA ILE A 49 7.38 -4.61 6.93
C ILE A 49 7.74 -5.60 8.03
N ASN A 50 7.17 -5.36 9.21
CA ASN A 50 7.34 -6.22 10.39
C ASN A 50 6.49 -7.51 10.30
N GLU A 51 6.64 -8.40 11.30
CA GLU A 51 5.91 -9.67 11.34
C GLU A 51 4.38 -9.50 11.39
N SER A 52 3.86 -8.44 12.03
CA SER A 52 2.41 -8.19 12.03
C SER A 52 1.88 -7.85 10.64
N TRP A 53 2.62 -7.05 9.86
CA TRP A 53 2.26 -6.76 8.48
C TRP A 53 2.36 -8.00 7.59
N LYS A 54 3.40 -8.82 7.77
CA LYS A 54 3.52 -10.10 7.04
C LYS A 54 2.34 -11.02 7.32
N ALA A 55 1.96 -11.18 8.59
CA ALA A 55 0.82 -12.01 8.97
C ALA A 55 -0.52 -11.48 8.43
N LEU A 56 -0.69 -10.15 8.45
CA LEU A 56 -1.93 -9.51 8.02
C LEU A 56 -2.12 -9.53 6.49
N LEU A 57 -1.04 -9.29 5.74
CA LEU A 57 -1.08 -9.15 4.30
C LEU A 57 -0.86 -10.48 3.57
N GLY A 58 -0.08 -11.39 4.12
CA GLY A 58 0.12 -12.74 3.58
C GLY A 58 0.47 -12.74 2.09
N GLU A 59 -0.34 -13.44 1.29
CA GLU A 59 -0.16 -13.58 -0.16
C GLU A 59 -0.16 -12.24 -0.92
N TRP A 60 -0.86 -11.21 -0.41
CA TRP A 60 -0.90 -9.90 -1.04
C TRP A 60 0.48 -9.22 -1.06
N LEU A 61 1.33 -9.54 -0.08
CA LEU A 61 2.70 -9.05 -0.06
C LEU A 61 3.54 -9.68 -1.17
N GLU A 62 3.38 -10.97 -1.42
CA GLU A 62 4.11 -11.67 -2.47
C GLU A 62 3.67 -11.21 -3.86
N LEU A 63 2.36 -11.04 -4.07
CA LEU A 63 1.81 -10.48 -5.31
C LEU A 63 2.33 -9.06 -5.57
N ALA A 64 2.41 -8.23 -4.53
CA ALA A 64 2.90 -6.86 -4.67
C ALA A 64 4.41 -6.80 -4.99
N LYS A 65 5.23 -7.72 -4.42
CA LYS A 65 6.65 -7.86 -4.79
C LYS A 65 6.84 -8.28 -6.24
N GLN A 66 6.04 -9.25 -6.71
CA GLN A 66 6.08 -9.70 -8.11
C GLN A 66 5.78 -8.53 -9.06
N ALA A 67 4.70 -7.79 -8.79
CA ALA A 67 4.32 -6.63 -9.59
C ALA A 67 5.38 -5.49 -9.56
N GLN A 68 6.11 -5.32 -8.44
CA GLN A 68 7.20 -4.36 -8.36
C GLN A 68 8.40 -4.77 -9.23
N LYS A 69 8.73 -6.06 -9.26
CA LYS A 69 9.80 -6.62 -10.09
C LYS A 69 9.48 -6.54 -11.58
N GLU A 70 8.26 -6.85 -11.99
CA GLU A 70 7.82 -6.70 -13.38
C GLU A 70 7.98 -5.25 -13.88
N ASN A 71 7.67 -4.27 -13.01
CA ASN A 71 7.87 -2.86 -13.31
C ASN A 71 9.35 -2.43 -13.37
N SER A 72 10.27 -3.11 -12.67
CA SER A 72 11.70 -2.78 -12.74
C SER A 72 12.35 -3.36 -13.99
N ASP A 73 11.92 -4.55 -14.40
CA ASP A 73 12.50 -5.29 -15.52
C ASP A 73 12.03 -4.75 -16.89
N GLU A 74 10.96 -3.94 -16.94
CA GLU A 74 10.47 -3.28 -18.16
C GLU A 74 11.33 -2.10 -18.65
N TYR A 75 12.29 -1.64 -17.85
CA TYR A 75 13.14 -0.48 -18.16
C TYR A 75 14.65 -0.80 -18.26
N GLU A 76 15.02 -2.09 -18.31
CA GLU A 76 16.38 -2.55 -18.69
C GLU A 76 16.51 -2.78 -20.20
#